data_AF-A0A1N7N4E6-F1
#
_entry.id   AF-A0A1N7N4E6-F1
#
_cell.length_a   1.000
_cell.length_b   1.000
_cell.length_c   1.000
_cell.angle_alpha   90.00
_cell.angle_beta   90.00
_cell.angle_gamma   90.00
#
_symmetry.space_group_name_H-M   'P 1'
#
loop_
_entity.id
_entity.type
_entity.pdbx_description
1 polymer ?
#
loop_
_entity_poly.entity_id
_entity_poly.type
_entity_poly.pdbx_seq_one_letter_code
_entity_poly.pdbx_strand_id
1 'polypeptide(L)'
;MHQYLWCKSSYCREATLLFYWQIHGYVLFLWIDWLLKWPQAVYCQCMLNKMNSYKPVGCFILEHMSVNQLLPATEPTQQRRDILWKGIMEDLFADFLRFFFIDADEHFDIDRGFEFLEKELHEISPGESVTHPRYVDKLVKAWYKDGTEKWLLIHVEIQGYPDTLFAARMYTYFYRICDKFQREVTTLAIYTDNDEHYHPDRYVYECHGTSFVFRFNTYKVKGQDIELLEQCNNPFATVILAVLTSLQQKEYSQGRLFELYVVLVRKLFQKSYSKEKIDKLVQFIKRHANFGDSELIHKFEEEIEVFNQKLEHMGIYEEILQYETGIAEARGELNSKKKVVKNLLSGTDFSIQTIAELADVSIDFVIEIKNTLQG
;
A
#
# COMPACT_ATOMS: atom_id res chain seq x y z
N MET A 1 -13.22 -11.01 62.17
CA MET A 1 -14.24 -11.49 61.22
C MET A 1 -13.65 -11.25 59.83
N HIS A 2 -12.97 -12.26 59.29
CA HIS A 2 -12.18 -12.15 58.06
C HIS A 2 -13.06 -12.40 56.83
N GLN A 3 -13.04 -11.50 55.85
CA GLN A 3 -13.47 -11.79 54.48
C GLN A 3 -12.22 -11.77 53.60
N TYR A 4 -11.83 -12.95 53.13
CA TYR A 4 -10.87 -13.12 52.04
C TYR A 4 -11.69 -13.29 50.76
N LEU A 5 -11.53 -12.38 49.79
CA LEU A 5 -11.97 -12.62 48.42
C LEU A 5 -10.89 -13.42 47.70
N TRP A 6 -11.16 -14.72 47.47
CA TRP A 6 -10.41 -15.55 46.54
C TRP A 6 -11.03 -15.39 45.15
N CYS A 7 -10.31 -14.76 44.22
CA CYS A 7 -10.64 -14.84 42.80
C CYS A 7 -9.91 -16.05 42.20
N LYS A 8 -10.64 -17.13 41.92
CA LYS A 8 -10.14 -18.23 41.08
C LYS A 8 -10.22 -17.80 39.62
N SER A 9 -9.10 -17.40 39.04
CA SER A 9 -8.90 -17.39 37.59
C SER A 9 -7.98 -18.56 37.23
N SER A 10 -8.40 -19.38 36.27
CA SER A 10 -7.77 -20.65 35.91
C SER A 10 -6.49 -20.54 35.08
N TYR A 11 -5.88 -19.35 34.93
CA TYR A 11 -4.64 -19.16 34.17
C TYR A 11 -3.76 -18.05 34.78
N CYS A 12 -3.21 -18.28 35.97
CA CYS A 12 -2.03 -17.57 36.47
C CYS A 12 -1.35 -18.43 37.55
N ARG A 13 -0.20 -19.02 37.22
CA ARG A 13 0.76 -19.50 38.22
C ARG A 13 1.72 -18.34 38.47
N GLU A 14 1.54 -17.67 39.60
CA GLU A 14 2.43 -16.73 40.33
C GLU A 14 1.65 -15.50 40.81
N ALA A 15 1.48 -15.40 42.13
CA ALA A 15 0.83 -14.28 42.79
C ALA A 15 1.89 -13.26 43.22
N THR A 16 1.84 -12.05 42.69
CA THR A 16 2.72 -10.93 43.09
C THR A 16 1.91 -9.89 43.86
N LEU A 17 2.33 -9.56 45.09
CA LEU A 17 1.72 -8.57 45.98
C LEU A 17 2.43 -7.21 45.80
N LEU A 18 1.70 -6.18 45.35
CA LEU A 18 2.17 -4.80 45.28
C LEU A 18 1.59 -3.99 46.44
N PHE A 19 2.45 -3.34 47.23
CA PHE A 19 2.07 -2.31 48.21
C PHE A 19 2.59 -0.94 47.75
N TYR A 20 1.78 0.10 47.92
CA TYR A 20 2.15 1.49 47.62
C TYR A 20 1.89 2.40 48.84
N TRP A 21 2.75 3.41 49.05
CA TRP A 21 2.60 4.46 50.07
C TRP A 21 2.87 5.83 49.45
N GLN A 22 2.03 6.82 49.77
CA GLN A 22 2.13 8.19 49.29
C GLN A 22 2.70 9.10 50.40
N ILE A 23 3.85 9.73 50.16
CA ILE A 23 4.43 10.73 51.06
C ILE A 23 4.78 11.98 50.23
N HIS A 24 4.22 13.14 50.61
CA HIS A 24 4.50 14.47 50.05
C HIS A 24 4.58 14.54 48.51
N GLY A 25 3.57 14.01 47.82
CA GLY A 25 3.38 14.28 46.39
C GLY A 25 4.27 13.51 45.40
N TYR A 26 5.13 12.60 45.87
CA TYR A 26 5.88 11.69 45.01
C TYR A 26 5.40 10.24 45.17
N VAL A 27 5.24 9.56 44.04
CA VAL A 27 4.92 8.13 43.93
C VAL A 27 6.23 7.36 43.81
N LEU A 28 6.65 6.67 44.86
CA LEU A 28 7.84 5.80 44.81
C LEU A 28 7.39 4.37 44.48
N PHE A 29 7.77 3.85 43.31
CA PHE A 29 7.65 2.43 43.00
C PHE A 29 8.93 1.71 43.45
N LEU A 30 8.83 0.84 44.45
CA LEU A 30 9.90 -0.10 44.78
C LEU A 30 9.63 -1.42 44.06
N TRP A 31 10.45 -1.74 43.06
CA TRP A 31 10.60 -3.10 42.55
C TRP A 31 11.33 -3.92 43.61
N ILE A 32 10.65 -4.86 44.25
CA ILE A 32 11.30 -5.89 45.06
C ILE A 32 11.43 -7.13 44.18
N ASP A 33 12.48 -7.17 43.37
CA ASP A 33 12.90 -8.38 42.64
C ASP A 33 14.06 -9.10 43.34
N TRP A 34 14.26 -8.82 44.63
CA TRP A 34 15.46 -9.25 45.35
C TRP A 34 15.19 -9.82 46.76
N LEU A 35 14.18 -10.69 46.88
CA LEU A 35 13.89 -11.39 48.14
C LEU A 35 13.62 -12.90 47.98
N LEU A 36 14.26 -13.55 46.98
CA LEU A 36 14.26 -15.01 46.85
C LEU A 36 15.65 -15.66 46.95
N LYS A 37 16.67 -14.92 47.37
CA LYS A 37 18.00 -15.47 47.65
C LYS A 37 18.56 -14.84 48.92
N TRP A 38 18.35 -15.52 50.06
CA TRP A 38 19.23 -15.66 51.24
C TRP A 38 18.44 -15.79 52.56
N PRO A 39 19.00 -16.45 53.61
CA PRO A 39 18.24 -17.03 54.71
C PRO A 39 17.78 -16.01 55.75
N GLN A 40 16.78 -16.44 56.51
CA GLN A 40 16.14 -15.75 57.63
C GLN A 40 17.07 -14.96 58.56
N ALA A 41 16.49 -13.86 59.07
CA ALA A 41 16.81 -13.12 60.29
C ALA A 41 17.53 -11.77 60.11
N VAL A 42 17.04 -10.83 60.91
CA VAL A 42 17.53 -9.46 61.12
C VAL A 42 17.05 -8.44 60.08
N TYR A 43 15.87 -7.87 60.31
CA TYR A 43 15.63 -6.42 60.46
C TYR A 43 14.12 -6.14 60.41
N CYS A 44 13.45 -6.09 61.59
CA CYS A 44 12.07 -5.61 61.65
C CYS A 44 11.67 -5.00 63.01
N GLN A 45 12.48 -4.08 63.57
CA GLN A 45 12.04 -3.31 64.76
C GLN A 45 11.99 -1.80 64.54
N CYS A 46 12.66 -1.25 63.51
CA CYS A 46 12.71 0.19 63.30
C CYS A 46 11.57 0.73 62.39
N MET A 47 11.04 -0.08 61.47
CA MET A 47 9.92 0.34 60.59
C MET A 47 8.54 0.19 61.24
N LEU A 48 8.34 -0.82 62.10
CA LEU A 48 7.05 -1.07 62.76
C LEU A 48 6.66 0.05 63.76
N ASN A 49 7.64 0.71 64.40
CA ASN A 49 7.36 1.79 65.36
C ASN A 49 6.91 3.11 64.71
N LYS A 50 7.10 3.30 63.40
CA LYS A 50 6.62 4.52 62.69
C LYS A 50 5.20 4.38 62.12
N MET A 51 4.70 3.16 61.92
CA MET A 51 3.39 2.91 61.29
C MET A 51 2.18 3.15 62.23
N ASN A 52 2.36 3.18 63.55
CA ASN A 52 1.24 3.27 64.52
C ASN A 52 0.70 4.70 64.79
N SER A 53 1.07 5.71 64.01
CA SER A 53 0.75 7.12 64.32
C SER A 53 -0.16 7.85 63.32
N TYR A 54 -0.70 7.19 62.29
CA TYR A 54 -1.51 7.87 61.26
C TYR A 54 -2.92 7.26 61.14
N LYS A 55 -3.94 8.09 61.39
CA LYS A 55 -5.37 7.77 61.25
C LYS A 55 -5.77 7.73 59.76
N PRO A 56 -6.68 6.83 59.34
CA PRO A 56 -7.15 6.77 57.96
C PRO A 56 -8.06 7.96 57.66
N VAL A 57 -7.72 8.73 56.62
CA VAL A 57 -8.57 9.80 56.09
C VAL A 57 -9.17 9.29 54.77
N GLY A 58 -10.45 8.93 54.80
CA GLY A 58 -11.31 8.82 53.61
C GLY A 58 -11.09 7.60 52.69
N CYS A 59 -12.17 6.87 52.44
CA CYS A 59 -12.28 5.94 51.32
C CYS A 59 -12.54 6.76 50.05
N PHE A 60 -11.54 6.94 49.19
CA PHE A 60 -11.78 7.34 47.81
C PHE A 60 -12.01 6.07 46.99
N ILE A 61 -13.24 5.91 46.51
CA ILE A 61 -13.61 4.91 45.52
C ILE A 61 -12.89 5.30 44.21
N LEU A 62 -11.77 4.65 43.92
CA LEU A 62 -11.19 4.59 42.57
C LEU A 62 -11.89 3.44 41.82
N GLU A 63 -13.07 3.72 41.30
CA GLU A 63 -13.79 2.89 40.32
C GLU A 63 -14.03 3.81 39.10
N HIS A 64 -13.46 3.66 37.91
CA HIS A 64 -12.85 2.52 37.23
C HIS A 64 -11.57 2.96 36.50
N MET A 65 -10.40 2.41 36.84
CA MET A 65 -9.36 2.23 35.81
C MET A 65 -9.86 1.11 34.91
N SER A 66 -10.07 1.43 33.63
CA SER A 66 -10.58 0.49 32.65
C SER A 66 -9.70 -0.76 32.68
N VAL A 67 -10.34 -1.89 33.00
CA VAL A 67 -9.86 -3.20 32.60
C VAL A 67 -9.47 -3.11 31.13
N ASN A 68 -8.29 -3.62 30.76
CA ASN A 68 -7.88 -3.80 29.37
C ASN A 68 -9.10 -4.22 28.56
N GLN A 69 -9.65 -3.29 27.79
CA GLN A 69 -10.61 -3.64 26.75
C GLN A 69 -9.78 -4.45 25.76
N LEU A 70 -9.91 -5.77 25.84
CA LEU A 70 -9.59 -6.65 24.72
C LEU A 70 -10.22 -5.98 23.50
N LEU A 71 -9.38 -5.43 22.63
CA LEU A 71 -9.84 -4.80 21.41
C LEU A 71 -10.68 -5.87 20.68
N PRO A 72 -11.88 -5.52 20.20
CA PRO A 72 -12.76 -6.48 19.57
C PRO A 72 -12.01 -7.17 18.42
N ALA A 73 -12.25 -8.46 18.25
CA ALA A 73 -11.72 -9.22 17.11
C ALA A 73 -11.93 -8.42 15.82
N THR A 74 -10.93 -8.40 14.94
CA THR A 74 -11.00 -7.69 13.66
C THR A 74 -12.30 -8.05 12.93
N GLU A 75 -13.13 -7.05 12.68
CA GLU A 75 -14.40 -7.22 11.97
C GLU A 75 -14.14 -7.90 10.59
N PRO A 76 -14.99 -8.84 10.15
CA PRO A 76 -14.78 -9.60 8.90
C PRO A 76 -14.58 -8.73 7.66
N THR A 77 -15.16 -7.53 7.65
CA THR A 77 -15.02 -6.53 6.57
C THR A 77 -13.63 -5.90 6.53
N GLN A 78 -12.95 -5.80 7.67
CA GLN A 78 -11.63 -5.20 7.78
C GLN A 78 -10.52 -6.18 7.42
N GLN A 79 -10.56 -7.40 7.92
CA GLN A 79 -9.63 -8.46 7.52
C GLN A 79 -9.65 -8.66 5.99
N ARG A 80 -10.84 -8.53 5.37
CA ARG A 80 -10.96 -8.52 3.92
C ARG A 80 -10.20 -7.37 3.28
N ARG A 81 -10.38 -6.13 3.73
CA ARG A 81 -9.66 -4.96 3.18
C ARG A 81 -8.17 -5.04 3.37
N ASP A 82 -7.70 -5.56 4.50
CA ASP A 82 -6.28 -5.74 4.75
C ASP A 82 -5.69 -6.71 3.71
N ILE A 83 -6.37 -7.83 3.43
CA ILE A 83 -5.98 -8.78 2.39
C ILE A 83 -5.97 -8.12 1.01
N LEU A 84 -6.96 -7.28 0.69
CA LEU A 84 -7.01 -6.56 -0.59
C LEU A 84 -5.82 -5.63 -0.77
N TRP A 85 -5.52 -4.82 0.25
CA TRP A 85 -4.41 -3.88 0.23
C TRP A 85 -3.07 -4.61 0.13
N LYS A 86 -2.88 -5.72 0.85
CA LYS A 86 -1.67 -6.54 0.72
C LYS A 86 -1.52 -7.08 -0.70
N GLY A 87 -2.57 -7.66 -1.26
CA GLY A 87 -2.54 -8.22 -2.62
C GLY A 87 -2.28 -7.15 -3.68
N ILE A 88 -3.02 -6.04 -3.67
CA ILE A 88 -2.87 -5.00 -4.70
C ILE A 88 -1.52 -4.29 -4.61
N MET A 89 -0.96 -4.13 -3.41
CA MET A 89 0.38 -3.56 -3.25
C MET A 89 1.46 -4.48 -3.80
N GLU A 90 1.34 -5.79 -3.61
CA GLU A 90 2.27 -6.76 -4.22
C GLU A 90 2.15 -6.77 -5.74
N ASP A 91 0.92 -6.81 -6.23
CA ASP A 91 0.61 -6.89 -7.66
C ASP A 91 1.00 -5.65 -8.47
N LEU A 92 0.90 -4.46 -7.86
CA LEU A 92 1.11 -3.17 -8.52
C LEU A 92 2.27 -2.39 -7.88
N PHE A 93 3.25 -3.06 -7.26
CA PHE A 93 4.29 -2.35 -6.50
C PHE A 93 5.14 -1.39 -7.35
N ALA A 94 5.44 -1.76 -8.60
CA ALA A 94 6.12 -0.86 -9.53
C ALA A 94 5.30 0.42 -9.79
N ASP A 95 4.00 0.27 -9.99
CA ASP A 95 3.08 1.38 -10.22
C ASP A 95 2.89 2.22 -8.95
N PHE A 96 2.88 1.58 -7.78
CA PHE A 96 2.91 2.22 -6.46
C PHE A 96 4.14 3.14 -6.32
N LEU A 97 5.34 2.66 -6.66
CA LEU A 97 6.55 3.47 -6.57
C LEU A 97 6.44 4.69 -7.48
N ARG A 98 6.02 4.50 -8.74
CA ARG A 98 5.80 5.59 -9.71
C ARG A 98 4.71 6.57 -9.29
N PHE A 99 3.79 6.14 -8.43
CA PHE A 99 2.71 7.00 -7.94
C PHE A 99 3.20 7.90 -6.80
N PHE A 100 3.96 7.35 -5.85
CA PHE A 100 4.40 8.08 -4.66
C PHE A 100 5.76 8.77 -4.80
N PHE A 101 6.59 8.33 -5.76
CA PHE A 101 7.91 8.89 -6.03
C PHE A 101 7.98 9.32 -7.49
N ILE A 102 8.07 10.64 -7.71
CA ILE A 102 8.02 11.25 -9.06
C ILE A 102 9.12 10.71 -9.98
N ASP A 103 10.32 10.50 -9.42
CA ASP A 103 11.49 10.02 -10.17
C ASP A 103 11.75 8.53 -9.90
N ALA A 104 10.69 7.73 -9.67
CA ALA A 104 10.84 6.32 -9.31
C ALA A 104 11.67 5.54 -10.34
N ASP A 105 11.39 5.73 -11.63
CA ASP A 105 12.09 5.04 -12.72
C ASP A 105 13.53 5.54 -12.91
N GLU A 106 13.91 6.69 -12.37
CA GLU A 106 15.30 7.17 -12.42
C GLU A 106 16.15 6.51 -11.33
N HIS A 107 15.56 6.29 -10.16
CA HIS A 107 16.26 5.80 -8.98
C HIS A 107 16.18 4.29 -8.83
N PHE A 108 14.98 3.70 -8.96
CA PHE A 108 14.74 2.29 -8.72
C PHE A 108 14.97 1.43 -9.96
N ASP A 109 15.55 0.26 -9.75
CA ASP A 109 15.63 -0.81 -10.73
C ASP A 109 14.35 -1.64 -10.67
N ILE A 110 13.33 -1.18 -11.39
CA ILE A 110 12.00 -1.81 -11.43
C ILE A 110 12.06 -3.19 -12.10
N ASP A 111 12.93 -3.38 -13.08
CA ASP A 111 13.04 -4.62 -13.85
C ASP A 111 13.62 -5.76 -13.01
N ARG A 112 14.47 -5.43 -12.04
CA ARG A 112 14.96 -6.39 -11.05
C ARG A 112 13.89 -6.93 -10.10
N GLY A 113 12.78 -6.20 -9.95
CA GLY A 113 11.68 -6.56 -9.06
C GLY A 113 11.92 -6.18 -7.59
N PHE A 114 11.14 -6.77 -6.69
CA PHE A 114 11.06 -6.39 -5.28
C PHE A 114 11.03 -7.61 -4.37
N GLU A 115 11.53 -7.48 -3.16
CA GLU A 115 11.47 -8.53 -2.14
C GLU A 115 10.62 -8.05 -0.95
N PHE A 116 9.56 -8.79 -0.64
CA PHE A 116 8.65 -8.48 0.47
C PHE A 116 9.16 -9.15 1.75
N LEU A 117 9.56 -8.32 2.70
CA LEU A 117 10.26 -8.71 3.92
C LEU A 117 9.28 -8.95 5.08
N GLU A 118 8.34 -9.88 4.89
CA GLU A 118 7.30 -10.17 5.89
C GLU A 118 7.87 -10.76 7.18
N LYS A 119 8.91 -11.60 7.07
CA LYS A 119 9.54 -12.23 8.23
C LYS A 119 10.27 -11.21 9.08
N GLU A 120 11.07 -10.36 8.44
CA GLU A 120 11.83 -9.29 9.07
C GLU A 120 10.90 -8.31 9.77
N LEU A 121 9.80 -7.94 9.11
CA LEU A 121 8.76 -7.09 9.68
C LEU A 121 8.09 -7.74 10.90
N HIS A 122 7.79 -9.05 10.83
CA HIS A 122 7.21 -9.78 11.96
C HIS A 122 8.16 -9.82 13.17
N GLU A 123 9.46 -10.03 12.93
CA GLU A 123 10.48 -10.08 13.98
C GLU A 123 10.66 -8.76 14.74
N ILE A 124 10.38 -7.63 14.09
CA ILE A 124 10.47 -6.29 14.70
C ILE A 124 9.11 -5.78 15.16
N SER A 125 8.02 -6.51 14.92
CA SER A 125 6.70 -6.12 15.38
C SER A 125 6.69 -6.05 16.91
N PRO A 126 6.06 -5.04 17.54
CA PRO A 126 5.76 -5.09 18.96
C PRO A 126 5.04 -6.42 19.24
N GLY A 127 5.50 -7.20 20.23
CA GLY A 127 5.03 -8.57 20.47
C GLY A 127 3.53 -8.71 20.70
N GLU A 128 3.06 -9.97 20.81
CA GLU A 128 1.64 -10.41 20.87
C GLU A 128 0.71 -9.66 21.86
N SER A 129 1.23 -8.85 22.78
CA SER A 129 0.44 -8.13 23.77
C SER A 129 -0.23 -6.86 23.25
N VAL A 130 0.00 -6.49 22.00
CA VAL A 130 -0.76 -5.40 21.41
C VAL A 130 -1.32 -5.85 20.08
N THR A 131 -2.56 -6.35 20.17
CA THR A 131 -3.53 -6.37 19.07
C THR A 131 -3.76 -4.93 18.62
N HIS A 132 -2.76 -4.30 17.99
CA HIS A 132 -2.85 -2.93 17.53
C HIS A 132 -3.91 -2.86 16.42
N PRO A 133 -4.77 -1.85 16.45
CA PRO A 133 -5.93 -1.79 15.58
C PRO A 133 -5.47 -1.45 14.14
N ARG A 134 -5.84 -2.26 13.13
CA ARG A 134 -6.30 -1.74 11.80
C ARG A 134 -5.25 -1.23 10.80
N TYR A 135 -4.16 -1.96 10.57
CA TYR A 135 -3.10 -1.56 9.63
C TYR A 135 -2.72 -2.64 8.62
N VAL A 136 -2.35 -2.19 7.42
CA VAL A 136 -1.51 -3.00 6.53
C VAL A 136 -0.09 -2.48 6.57
N ASP A 137 0.75 -3.25 7.25
CA ASP A 137 2.19 -3.08 7.26
C ASP A 137 2.82 -3.88 6.13
N LYS A 138 3.67 -3.23 5.34
CA LYS A 138 4.55 -3.86 4.36
C LYS A 138 5.95 -3.29 4.48
N LEU A 139 6.93 -4.19 4.53
CA LEU A 139 8.33 -3.86 4.41
C LEU A 139 8.81 -4.42 3.08
N VAL A 140 9.29 -3.56 2.21
CA VAL A 140 9.68 -3.95 0.85
C VAL A 140 11.11 -3.53 0.62
N LYS A 141 11.91 -4.47 0.16
CA LYS A 141 13.26 -4.22 -0.33
C LYS A 141 13.18 -3.96 -1.82
N ALA A 142 13.67 -2.78 -2.20
CA ALA A 142 13.84 -2.37 -3.58
C ALA A 142 15.33 -2.09 -3.85
N TRP A 143 15.69 -2.11 -5.12
CA TRP A 143 17.05 -1.82 -5.56
C TRP A 143 17.08 -0.52 -6.32
N TYR A 144 18.14 0.26 -6.11
CA TYR A 144 18.46 1.38 -6.98
C TYR A 144 19.24 0.87 -8.20
N LYS A 145 19.27 1.67 -9.26
CA LYS A 145 20.02 1.35 -10.49
C LYS A 145 21.54 1.22 -10.27
N ASP A 146 22.07 1.82 -9.22
CA ASP A 146 23.48 1.66 -8.81
C ASP A 146 23.73 0.33 -8.05
N GLY A 147 22.70 -0.49 -7.88
CA GLY A 147 22.73 -1.76 -7.16
C GLY A 147 22.56 -1.63 -5.64
N THR A 148 22.45 -0.41 -5.10
CA THR A 148 22.22 -0.21 -3.67
C THR A 148 20.82 -0.65 -3.27
N GLU A 149 20.72 -1.26 -2.09
CA GLU A 149 19.44 -1.76 -1.58
C GLU A 149 18.81 -0.68 -0.68
N LYS A 150 17.54 -0.35 -0.92
CA LYS A 150 16.74 0.55 -0.07
C LYS A 150 15.50 -0.16 0.41
N TRP A 151 15.17 0.06 1.68
CA TRP A 151 13.99 -0.55 2.28
C TRP A 151 12.88 0.49 2.37
N LEU A 152 11.65 0.08 2.08
CA LEU A 152 10.46 0.90 2.15
C LEU A 152 9.55 0.30 3.20
N LEU A 153 9.38 1.01 4.30
CA LEU A 153 8.36 0.72 5.30
C LEU A 153 7.08 1.45 4.89
N ILE A 154 6.06 0.69 4.49
CA ILE A 154 4.77 1.19 4.05
C ILE A 154 3.74 0.80 5.09
N HIS A 155 2.99 1.79 5.53
CA HIS A 155 1.95 1.64 6.52
C HIS A 155 0.64 2.22 5.97
N VAL A 156 -0.31 1.35 5.66
CA VAL A 156 -1.64 1.78 5.23
C VAL A 156 -2.58 1.75 6.43
N GLU A 157 -3.04 2.93 6.83
CA GLU A 157 -4.10 3.11 7.82
C GLU A 157 -5.43 2.77 7.15
N ILE A 158 -5.98 1.60 7.46
CA ILE A 158 -7.24 1.11 6.87
C ILE A 158 -8.40 1.44 7.80
N GLN A 159 -9.08 2.55 7.49
CA GLN A 159 -10.29 3.04 8.16
C GLN A 159 -10.21 2.92 9.70
N GLY A 160 -9.65 3.94 10.35
CA GLY A 160 -9.43 3.95 11.79
C GLY A 160 -9.89 5.26 12.43
N TYR A 161 -10.24 5.19 13.71
CA TYR A 161 -10.34 6.39 14.54
C TYR A 161 -8.93 6.96 14.74
N PRO A 162 -8.79 8.26 15.06
CA PRO A 162 -7.49 8.84 15.35
C PRO A 162 -6.69 8.02 16.36
N ASP A 163 -5.57 7.46 15.92
CA ASP A 163 -4.67 6.73 16.79
C ASP A 163 -3.57 7.67 17.29
N THR A 164 -3.64 7.99 18.58
CA THR A 164 -2.71 8.90 19.23
C THR A 164 -1.29 8.35 19.33
N LEU A 165 -1.10 7.03 19.18
CA LEU A 165 0.19 6.34 19.20
C LEU A 165 0.72 6.01 17.80
N PHE A 166 0.01 6.38 16.74
CA PHE A 166 0.40 6.11 15.36
C PHE A 166 1.84 6.55 15.05
N ALA A 167 2.15 7.82 15.29
CA ALA A 167 3.47 8.38 15.01
C ALA A 167 4.57 7.67 15.83
N ALA A 168 4.28 7.32 17.08
CA ALA A 168 5.21 6.60 17.94
C ALA A 168 5.48 5.17 17.43
N ARG A 169 4.47 4.49 16.87
CA ARG A 169 4.65 3.18 16.21
C ARG A 169 5.47 3.28 14.93
N MET A 170 5.20 4.26 14.09
CA MET A 170 5.97 4.50 12.87
C MET A 170 7.45 4.71 13.20
N TYR A 171 7.73 5.50 14.23
CA TYR A 171 9.09 5.66 14.75
C TYR A 171 9.66 4.34 15.29
N THR A 172 8.88 3.56 16.04
CA THR A 172 9.33 2.28 16.61
C THR A 172 9.73 1.29 15.53
N TYR A 173 8.94 1.14 14.47
CA TYR A 173 9.28 0.30 13.32
C TYR A 173 10.54 0.79 12.63
N PHE A 174 10.58 2.08 12.26
CA PHE A 174 11.76 2.70 11.64
C PHE A 174 13.04 2.43 12.44
N TYR A 175 13.01 2.74 13.74
CA TYR A 175 14.15 2.56 14.63
C TYR A 175 14.59 1.09 14.70
N ARG A 176 13.65 0.15 14.86
CA ARG A 176 13.97 -1.29 14.93
C ARG A 176 14.56 -1.83 13.64
N ILE A 177 14.10 -1.34 12.48
CA ILE A 177 14.68 -1.72 11.18
C ILE A 177 16.13 -1.24 11.11
N CYS A 178 16.36 0.04 11.42
CA CYS A 178 17.69 0.63 11.42
C CYS A 178 18.64 -0.10 12.37
N ASP A 179 18.21 -0.32 13.61
CA ASP A 179 19.02 -0.97 14.65
C ASP A 179 19.36 -2.42 14.31
N LYS A 180 18.36 -3.20 13.89
CA LYS A 180 18.52 -4.64 13.65
C LYS A 180 19.22 -4.95 12.32
N PHE A 181 18.83 -4.29 11.24
CA PHE A 181 19.26 -4.64 9.89
C PHE A 181 20.31 -3.69 9.33
N GLN A 182 20.53 -2.54 9.97
CA GLN A 182 21.52 -1.53 9.54
C GLN A 182 21.32 -1.11 8.07
N ARG A 183 20.05 -0.97 7.66
CA ARG A 183 19.65 -0.56 6.31
C ARG A 183 18.96 0.79 6.34
N GLU A 184 19.20 1.55 5.29
CA GLU A 184 18.44 2.77 5.04
C GLU A 184 17.00 2.43 4.69
N VAL A 185 16.08 3.08 5.40
CA VAL A 185 14.66 2.87 5.24
C VAL A 185 13.95 4.21 5.03
N THR A 186 13.08 4.27 4.02
CA THR A 186 12.09 5.34 3.89
C THR A 186 10.76 4.86 4.42
N THR A 187 10.00 5.75 5.03
CA THR A 187 8.72 5.41 5.67
C THR A 187 7.60 6.21 5.02
N LEU A 188 6.51 5.52 4.64
CA LEU A 188 5.33 6.09 4.01
C LEU A 188 4.06 5.63 4.72
N ALA A 189 3.26 6.60 5.17
CA ALA A 189 1.91 6.39 5.70
C ALA A 189 0.85 6.72 4.65
N ILE A 190 -0.10 5.83 4.41
CA ILE A 190 -1.25 6.07 3.53
C ILE A 190 -2.52 6.08 4.39
N TYR A 191 -3.19 7.23 4.44
CA TYR A 191 -4.40 7.44 5.24
C TYR A 191 -5.66 7.24 4.42
N THR A 192 -6.47 6.24 4.80
CA THR A 192 -7.74 5.90 4.15
C THR A 192 -8.93 6.07 5.10
N ASP A 193 -8.84 7.00 6.05
CA ASP A 193 -9.91 7.36 6.97
C ASP A 193 -10.72 8.60 6.51
N ASN A 194 -11.86 8.83 7.17
CA ASN A 194 -12.78 9.92 6.85
C ASN A 194 -12.51 11.21 7.63
N ASP A 195 -11.58 11.22 8.59
CA ASP A 195 -11.26 12.38 9.41
C ASP A 195 -10.30 13.32 8.65
N GLU A 196 -10.73 14.55 8.40
CA GLU A 196 -9.93 15.55 7.66
C GLU A 196 -8.74 16.06 8.46
N HIS A 197 -8.82 16.04 9.79
CA HIS A 197 -7.79 16.62 10.65
C HIS A 197 -6.78 15.58 11.13
N TYR A 198 -7.10 14.29 10.99
CA TYR A 198 -6.17 13.22 11.31
C TYR A 198 -5.12 13.03 10.20
N HIS A 199 -3.95 13.64 10.39
CA HIS A 199 -2.81 13.54 9.48
C HIS A 199 -1.47 13.67 10.23
N PRO A 200 -1.13 12.71 11.11
CA PRO A 200 0.17 12.74 11.78
C PRO A 200 1.31 12.57 10.77
N ASP A 201 2.25 13.51 10.71
CA ASP A 201 3.40 13.47 9.78
C ASP A 201 4.75 13.26 10.49
N ARG A 202 4.73 13.28 11.83
CA ARG A 202 5.94 13.21 12.64
C ARG A 202 5.68 12.67 14.04
N TYR A 203 6.72 12.07 14.60
CA TYR A 203 6.85 11.78 16.02
C TYR A 203 7.81 12.79 16.66
N VAL A 204 7.38 13.42 17.75
CA VAL A 204 8.17 14.38 18.53
C VAL A 204 8.44 13.78 19.90
N TYR A 205 9.71 13.67 20.25
CA TYR A 205 10.17 13.29 21.58
C TYR A 205 10.79 14.51 22.26
N GLU A 206 10.37 14.79 23.49
CA GLU A 206 10.94 15.83 24.34
C GLU A 206 11.01 15.36 25.80
N CYS A 207 12.19 15.42 26.41
CA CYS A 207 12.38 15.05 27.82
C CYS A 207 13.62 15.75 28.41
N HIS A 208 13.44 16.56 29.46
CA HIS A 208 14.53 17.21 30.21
C HIS A 208 15.62 17.88 29.35
N GLY A 209 15.24 18.57 28.28
CA GLY A 209 16.16 19.24 27.35
C GLY A 209 16.73 18.36 26.23
N THR A 210 16.37 17.08 26.20
CA THR A 210 16.60 16.18 25.05
C THR A 210 15.40 16.28 24.12
N SER A 211 15.65 16.49 22.82
CA SER A 211 14.60 16.48 21.80
C SER A 211 15.02 15.72 20.54
N PHE A 212 14.04 15.12 19.89
CA PHE A 212 14.21 14.44 18.61
C PHE A 212 12.90 14.51 17.82
N VAL A 213 13.03 14.64 16.50
CA VAL A 213 11.88 14.67 15.58
C VAL A 213 12.11 13.65 14.47
N PHE A 214 11.23 12.66 14.38
CA PHE A 214 11.16 11.73 13.26
C PHE A 214 10.03 12.16 12.32
N ARG A 215 10.35 12.39 11.06
CA ARG A 215 9.38 12.73 9.99
C ARG A 215 9.29 11.58 9.01
N PHE A 216 8.10 11.34 8.50
CA PHE A 216 7.84 10.30 7.49
C PHE A 216 6.95 10.85 6.38
N ASN A 217 6.98 10.20 5.22
CA ASN A 217 6.16 10.58 4.08
C ASN A 217 4.70 10.20 4.36
N THR A 218 3.77 11.02 3.89
CA THR A 218 2.34 10.82 4.12
C THR A 218 1.55 11.00 2.84
N TYR A 219 0.45 10.25 2.71
CA TYR A 219 -0.54 10.46 1.66
C TYR A 219 -1.95 10.30 2.22
N LYS A 220 -2.75 11.37 2.20
CA LYS A 220 -4.16 11.33 2.61
C LYS A 220 -5.03 11.11 1.39
N VAL A 221 -5.78 10.00 1.35
CA VAL A 221 -6.66 9.72 0.21
C VAL A 221 -7.85 10.67 0.17
N LYS A 222 -8.45 10.97 1.33
CA LYS A 222 -9.55 11.94 1.41
C LYS A 222 -9.06 13.33 0.99
N GLY A 223 -9.82 13.99 0.12
CA GLY A 223 -9.52 15.35 -0.37
C GLY A 223 -8.59 15.40 -1.58
N GLN A 224 -8.18 14.26 -2.13
CA GLN A 224 -7.44 14.21 -3.40
C GLN A 224 -8.34 14.61 -4.58
N ASP A 225 -7.73 15.23 -5.58
CA ASP A 225 -8.42 15.69 -6.78
C ASP A 225 -8.78 14.49 -7.68
N ILE A 226 -10.08 14.24 -7.82
CA ILE A 226 -10.62 13.15 -8.62
C ILE A 226 -10.23 13.31 -10.09
N GLU A 227 -10.28 14.53 -10.64
CA GLU A 227 -10.01 14.78 -12.05
C GLU A 227 -8.54 14.52 -12.38
N LEU A 228 -7.62 14.96 -11.50
CA LEU A 228 -6.19 14.68 -11.66
C LEU A 228 -5.90 13.18 -11.56
N LEU A 229 -6.51 12.47 -10.61
CA LEU A 229 -6.33 11.02 -10.47
C LEU A 229 -6.90 10.26 -11.69
N GLU A 230 -8.00 10.71 -12.28
CA GLU A 230 -8.58 10.11 -13.47
C GLU A 230 -7.74 10.35 -14.73
N GLN A 231 -7.09 11.50 -14.84
CA GLN A 231 -6.18 11.81 -15.94
C GLN A 231 -4.83 11.08 -15.79
N CYS A 232 -4.42 10.75 -14.57
CA CYS A 232 -3.21 10.00 -14.30
C CYS A 232 -3.20 8.65 -15.05
N ASN A 233 -2.11 8.37 -15.77
CA ASN A 233 -1.91 7.11 -16.49
C ASN A 233 -1.13 6.09 -15.64
N ASN A 234 -1.29 6.15 -14.32
CA ASN A 234 -0.72 5.20 -13.38
C ASN A 234 -1.83 4.25 -12.89
N PRO A 235 -1.68 2.92 -13.01
CA PRO A 235 -2.64 1.94 -12.49
C PRO A 235 -3.01 2.14 -11.01
N PHE A 236 -2.06 2.59 -10.19
CA PHE A 236 -2.27 2.83 -8.76
C PHE A 236 -3.22 4.02 -8.50
N ALA A 237 -3.35 4.97 -9.44
CA ALA A 237 -4.34 6.03 -9.32
C ALA A 237 -5.78 5.48 -9.28
N THR A 238 -6.05 4.37 -9.99
CA THR A 238 -7.35 3.67 -9.94
C THR A 238 -7.61 3.06 -8.56
N VAL A 239 -6.58 2.55 -7.88
CA VAL A 239 -6.67 2.07 -6.50
C VAL A 239 -7.08 3.22 -5.56
N ILE A 240 -6.41 4.36 -5.67
CA ILE A 240 -6.73 5.56 -4.89
C ILE A 240 -8.15 6.05 -5.18
N LEU A 241 -8.57 6.10 -6.45
CA LEU A 241 -9.93 6.48 -6.83
C LEU A 241 -10.99 5.54 -6.22
N ALA A 242 -10.78 4.23 -6.29
CA ALA A 242 -11.69 3.26 -5.69
C ALA A 242 -11.84 3.49 -4.17
N VAL A 243 -10.72 3.76 -3.50
CA VAL A 243 -10.71 4.06 -2.06
C VAL A 243 -11.42 5.38 -1.79
N LEU A 244 -11.13 6.43 -2.55
CA LEU A 244 -11.80 7.74 -2.43
C LEU A 244 -13.32 7.64 -2.61
N THR A 245 -13.78 6.90 -3.64
CA THR A 245 -15.21 6.63 -3.86
C THR A 245 -15.84 5.90 -2.67
N SER A 246 -15.11 4.97 -2.04
CA SER A 246 -15.61 4.28 -0.84
C SER A 246 -15.73 5.19 0.38
N LEU A 247 -14.87 6.20 0.51
CA LEU A 247 -14.91 7.14 1.64
C LEU A 247 -16.17 8.02 1.56
N GLN A 248 -16.61 8.31 0.35
CA GLN A 248 -17.82 9.08 0.06
C GLN A 248 -19.13 8.26 0.22
N GLN A 249 -19.07 7.00 0.67
CA GLN A 249 -20.26 6.15 0.87
C GLN A 249 -21.33 6.79 1.77
N LYS A 250 -20.94 7.62 2.73
CA LYS A 250 -21.89 8.31 3.63
C LYS A 250 -22.53 9.55 2.99
N GLU A 251 -21.97 10.05 1.90
CA GLU A 251 -22.39 11.28 1.23
C GLU A 251 -23.37 11.00 0.08
N TYR A 252 -23.40 9.76 -0.42
CA TYR A 252 -24.18 9.37 -1.59
C TYR A 252 -25.22 8.29 -1.28
N SER A 253 -26.32 8.30 -2.07
CA SER A 253 -27.26 7.18 -2.09
C SER A 253 -26.60 5.94 -2.71
N GLN A 254 -27.10 4.74 -2.41
CA GLN A 254 -26.54 3.50 -2.96
C GLN A 254 -26.58 3.47 -4.50
N GLY A 255 -27.63 4.01 -5.11
CA GLY A 255 -27.72 4.16 -6.57
C GLY A 255 -26.64 5.09 -7.14
N ARG A 256 -26.35 6.21 -6.46
CA ARG A 256 -25.29 7.12 -6.90
C ARG A 256 -23.91 6.51 -6.72
N LEU A 257 -23.68 5.78 -5.63
CA LEU A 257 -22.44 5.05 -5.41
C LEU A 257 -22.21 4.00 -6.51
N PHE A 258 -23.25 3.24 -6.86
CA PHE A 258 -23.23 2.30 -7.97
C PHE A 258 -22.81 2.97 -9.29
N GLU A 259 -23.42 4.11 -9.64
CA GLU A 259 -23.05 4.87 -10.84
C GLU A 259 -21.56 5.28 -10.84
N LEU A 260 -21.04 5.75 -9.70
CA LEU A 260 -19.64 6.15 -9.58
C LEU A 260 -18.68 4.97 -9.83
N TYR A 261 -18.97 3.79 -9.24
CA TYR A 261 -18.17 2.59 -9.48
C TYR A 261 -18.25 2.10 -10.92
N VAL A 262 -19.42 2.16 -11.56
CA VAL A 262 -19.58 1.82 -12.99
C VAL A 262 -18.77 2.77 -13.87
N VAL A 263 -18.78 4.07 -13.57
CA VAL A 263 -17.95 5.05 -14.29
C VAL A 263 -16.46 4.79 -14.07
N LEU A 264 -16.05 4.45 -12.85
CA LEU A 264 -14.66 4.11 -12.52
C LEU A 264 -14.18 2.91 -13.33
N VAL A 265 -14.95 1.81 -13.34
CA VAL A 265 -14.63 0.61 -14.13
C VAL A 265 -14.59 0.94 -15.63
N ARG A 266 -15.56 1.70 -16.14
CA ARG A 266 -15.57 2.10 -17.55
C ARG A 266 -14.32 2.88 -17.94
N LYS A 267 -13.88 3.82 -17.09
CA LYS A 267 -12.63 4.57 -17.30
C LYS A 267 -11.42 3.66 -17.23
N LEU A 268 -11.40 2.68 -16.33
CA LEU A 268 -10.34 1.67 -16.26
C LEU A 268 -10.21 0.89 -17.58
N PHE A 269 -11.31 0.44 -18.18
CA PHE A 269 -11.30 -0.26 -19.48
C PHE A 269 -10.90 0.63 -20.67
N GLN A 270 -10.94 1.96 -20.52
CA GLN A 270 -10.47 2.90 -21.54
C GLN A 270 -8.96 3.18 -21.43
N LYS A 271 -8.31 2.76 -20.34
CA LYS A 271 -6.85 2.94 -20.16
C LYS A 271 -6.10 1.85 -20.91
N SER A 272 -4.92 2.20 -21.43
CA SER A 272 -4.02 1.28 -22.13
C SER A 272 -3.20 0.41 -21.18
N TYR A 273 -3.86 -0.24 -20.23
CA TYR A 273 -3.22 -1.18 -19.29
C TYR A 273 -3.24 -2.60 -19.86
N SER A 274 -2.32 -3.45 -19.43
CA SER A 274 -2.37 -4.88 -19.79
C SER A 274 -3.63 -5.53 -19.20
N LYS A 275 -4.15 -6.57 -19.89
CA LYS A 275 -5.32 -7.33 -19.43
C LYS A 275 -5.16 -7.81 -17.98
N GLU A 276 -3.99 -8.32 -17.63
CA GLU A 276 -3.68 -8.75 -16.26
C GLU A 276 -3.82 -7.62 -15.23
N LYS A 277 -3.34 -6.41 -15.54
CA LYS A 277 -3.49 -5.25 -14.63
C LYS A 277 -4.95 -4.83 -14.51
N ILE A 278 -5.69 -4.82 -15.62
CA ILE A 278 -7.13 -4.53 -15.62
C ILE A 278 -7.86 -5.53 -14.73
N ASP A 279 -7.60 -6.83 -14.87
CA ASP A 279 -8.24 -7.88 -14.07
C ASP A 279 -7.98 -7.70 -12.57
N LYS A 280 -6.73 -7.42 -12.19
CA LYS A 280 -6.34 -7.16 -10.79
C LYS A 280 -7.05 -5.92 -10.22
N LEU A 281 -7.11 -4.83 -10.99
CA LEU A 281 -7.80 -3.60 -10.59
C LEU A 281 -9.32 -3.79 -10.52
N VAL A 282 -9.94 -4.49 -11.46
CA VAL A 282 -11.36 -4.83 -11.42
C VAL A 282 -11.67 -5.66 -10.17
N GLN A 283 -10.85 -6.67 -9.86
CA GLN A 283 -11.03 -7.46 -8.63
C GLN A 283 -10.90 -6.62 -7.37
N PHE A 284 -9.94 -5.68 -7.33
CA PHE A 284 -9.80 -4.74 -6.22
C PHE A 284 -11.06 -3.88 -6.07
N ILE A 285 -11.53 -3.26 -7.17
CA ILE A 285 -12.75 -2.43 -7.18
C ILE A 285 -13.97 -3.24 -6.73
N LYS A 286 -14.19 -4.44 -7.28
CA LYS A 286 -15.33 -5.30 -6.92
C LYS A 286 -15.40 -5.59 -5.43
N ARG A 287 -14.26 -5.89 -4.80
CA ARG A 287 -14.20 -6.27 -3.39
C ARG A 287 -14.22 -5.05 -2.46
N HIS A 288 -13.88 -3.87 -2.98
CA HIS A 288 -13.94 -2.60 -2.25
C HIS A 288 -15.31 -1.92 -2.35
N ALA A 289 -16.03 -2.15 -3.45
CA ALA A 289 -17.40 -1.69 -3.66
C ALA A 289 -18.36 -2.40 -2.70
N ASN A 290 -18.92 -1.65 -1.76
CA ASN A 290 -19.95 -2.13 -0.84
C ASN A 290 -21.23 -1.32 -1.04
N PHE A 291 -22.22 -1.93 -1.70
CA PHE A 291 -23.53 -1.32 -1.97
C PHE A 291 -24.59 -1.65 -0.92
N GLY A 292 -24.29 -2.57 0.02
CA GLY A 292 -25.25 -3.05 1.02
C GLY A 292 -26.45 -3.85 0.48
N ASP A 293 -26.59 -3.95 -0.84
CA ASP A 293 -27.70 -4.60 -1.56
C ASP A 293 -27.15 -5.64 -2.55
N SER A 294 -27.62 -6.89 -2.43
CA SER A 294 -27.24 -7.99 -3.32
C SER A 294 -27.65 -7.77 -4.77
N GLU A 295 -28.74 -7.07 -5.04
CA GLU A 295 -29.18 -6.78 -6.42
C GLU A 295 -28.23 -5.80 -7.11
N LEU A 296 -27.77 -4.77 -6.39
CA LEU A 296 -26.80 -3.80 -6.93
C LEU A 296 -25.43 -4.45 -7.16
N ILE A 297 -25.02 -5.37 -6.28
CA ILE A 297 -23.80 -6.16 -6.48
C ILE A 297 -23.92 -6.98 -7.77
N HIS A 298 -25.03 -7.71 -7.97
CA HIS A 298 -25.22 -8.52 -9.18
C HIS A 298 -25.22 -7.66 -10.46
N LYS A 299 -25.97 -6.54 -10.46
CA LYS A 299 -25.97 -5.58 -11.59
C LYS A 299 -24.58 -5.04 -11.87
N PHE A 300 -23.77 -4.82 -10.84
CA PHE A 300 -22.41 -4.32 -11.01
C PHE A 300 -21.52 -5.37 -11.68
N GLU A 301 -21.68 -6.64 -11.31
CA GLU A 301 -20.96 -7.75 -11.94
C GLU A 301 -21.36 -7.92 -13.42
N GLU A 302 -22.64 -7.77 -13.76
CA GLU A 302 -23.13 -7.80 -15.15
C GLU A 302 -22.51 -6.67 -15.99
N GLU A 303 -22.48 -5.44 -15.47
CA GLU A 303 -21.86 -4.29 -16.16
C GLU A 303 -20.37 -4.52 -16.43
N ILE A 304 -19.64 -5.08 -15.45
CA ILE A 304 -18.22 -5.42 -15.63
C ILE A 304 -18.03 -6.44 -16.75
N GLU A 305 -18.87 -7.47 -16.79
CA GLU A 305 -18.79 -8.52 -17.81
C GLU A 305 -19.05 -7.96 -19.22
N VAL A 306 -20.01 -7.04 -19.37
CA VAL A 306 -20.25 -6.32 -20.63
C VAL A 306 -19.03 -5.51 -21.06
N PHE A 307 -18.33 -4.83 -20.13
CA PHE A 307 -17.11 -4.11 -20.47
C PHE A 307 -15.96 -5.05 -20.84
N ASN A 308 -15.82 -6.17 -20.14
CA ASN A 308 -14.79 -7.16 -20.42
C ASN A 308 -14.94 -7.78 -21.82
N GLN A 309 -16.15 -8.17 -22.21
CA GLN A 309 -16.42 -8.69 -23.56
C GLN A 309 -16.11 -7.66 -24.65
N LYS A 310 -16.43 -6.38 -24.42
CA LYS A 310 -16.09 -5.29 -25.35
C LYS A 310 -14.58 -5.13 -25.50
N LEU A 311 -13.82 -5.24 -24.41
CA LEU A 311 -12.36 -5.20 -24.45
C LEU A 311 -11.79 -6.35 -25.27
N GLU A 312 -12.29 -7.57 -25.09
CA GLU A 312 -11.86 -8.73 -25.87
C GLU A 312 -12.14 -8.56 -27.37
N HIS A 313 -13.32 -8.06 -27.72
CA HIS A 313 -13.63 -7.73 -29.11
C HIS A 313 -12.72 -6.63 -29.66
N MET A 314 -12.44 -5.56 -28.90
CA MET A 314 -11.53 -4.48 -29.31
C MET A 314 -10.10 -4.98 -29.53
N GLY A 315 -9.59 -5.88 -28.69
CA GLY A 315 -8.24 -6.44 -28.86
C GLY A 315 -8.07 -7.15 -30.21
N ILE A 316 -9.08 -7.91 -30.62
CA ILE A 316 -9.11 -8.55 -31.96
C ILE A 316 -9.12 -7.49 -33.07
N TYR A 317 -9.92 -6.43 -32.93
CA TYR A 317 -9.95 -5.34 -33.92
C TYR A 317 -8.62 -4.58 -34.01
N GLU A 318 -7.95 -4.31 -32.88
CA GLU A 318 -6.63 -3.66 -32.87
C GLU A 318 -5.57 -4.52 -33.55
N GLU A 319 -5.58 -5.83 -33.33
CA GLU A 319 -4.65 -6.77 -33.98
C GLU A 319 -4.87 -6.81 -35.50
N ILE A 320 -6.13 -6.83 -35.94
CA ILE A 320 -6.49 -6.73 -37.37
C ILE A 320 -6.02 -5.39 -37.95
N LEU A 321 -6.23 -4.28 -37.24
CA LEU A 321 -5.83 -2.95 -37.69
C LEU A 321 -4.30 -2.83 -37.83
N GLN A 322 -3.54 -3.39 -36.89
CA GLN A 322 -2.07 -3.45 -36.96
C GLN A 322 -1.59 -4.27 -38.16
N TYR A 323 -2.24 -5.40 -38.43
CA TYR A 323 -1.93 -6.23 -39.59
C TYR A 323 -2.24 -5.50 -40.91
N GLU A 324 -3.40 -4.86 -41.02
CA GLU A 324 -3.80 -4.11 -42.21
C GLU A 324 -2.93 -2.88 -42.46
N THR A 325 -2.56 -2.15 -41.41
CA THR A 325 -1.64 -1.01 -41.49
C THR A 325 -0.24 -1.46 -41.91
N GLY A 326 0.30 -2.55 -41.35
CA GLY A 326 1.57 -3.12 -41.78
C GLY A 326 1.57 -3.55 -43.27
N ILE A 327 0.46 -4.13 -43.76
CA ILE A 327 0.30 -4.43 -45.19
C ILE A 327 0.25 -3.16 -46.04
N ALA A 328 -0.47 -2.13 -45.58
CA ALA A 328 -0.60 -0.87 -46.29
C ALA A 328 0.75 -0.14 -46.40
N GLU A 329 1.55 -0.13 -45.33
CA GLU A 329 2.90 0.41 -45.31
C GLU A 329 3.83 -0.36 -46.24
N ALA A 330 3.85 -1.70 -46.17
CA ALA A 330 4.65 -2.54 -47.05
C ALA A 330 4.28 -2.35 -48.54
N ARG A 331 2.98 -2.21 -48.85
CA ARG A 331 2.50 -1.87 -50.20
C ARG A 331 2.92 -0.47 -50.62
N GLY A 332 2.89 0.50 -49.71
CA GLY A 332 3.35 1.87 -49.93
C GLY A 332 4.84 1.92 -50.27
N GLU A 333 5.66 1.23 -49.49
CA GLU A 333 7.10 1.12 -49.70
C GLU A 333 7.42 0.44 -51.04
N LEU A 334 6.76 -0.68 -51.34
CA LEU A 334 6.92 -1.39 -52.61
C LEU A 334 6.55 -0.51 -53.81
N ASN A 335 5.44 0.23 -53.73
CA ASN A 335 5.02 1.15 -54.77
C ASN A 335 6.00 2.33 -54.96
N SER A 336 6.56 2.83 -53.85
CA SER A 336 7.60 3.86 -53.88
C SER A 336 8.87 3.34 -54.58
N LYS A 337 9.37 2.16 -54.17
CA LYS A 337 10.53 1.49 -54.79
C LYS A 337 10.28 1.22 -56.28
N LYS A 338 9.08 0.75 -56.65
CA LYS A 338 8.67 0.56 -58.05
C LYS A 338 8.70 1.86 -58.87
N LYS A 339 8.28 2.99 -58.29
CA LYS A 339 8.32 4.30 -58.95
C LYS A 339 9.75 4.80 -59.16
N VAL A 340 10.63 4.60 -58.17
CA VAL A 340 12.06 4.94 -58.28
C VAL A 340 12.71 4.14 -59.40
N VAL A 341 12.50 2.81 -59.43
CA VAL A 341 13.05 1.94 -60.48
C VAL A 341 12.55 2.35 -61.87
N LYS A 342 11.24 2.64 -62.02
CA LYS A 342 10.69 3.12 -63.31
C LYS A 342 11.35 4.43 -63.77
N ASN A 343 11.52 5.39 -62.87
CA ASN A 343 12.14 6.67 -63.21
C ASN A 343 13.61 6.49 -63.64
N LEU A 344 14.35 5.61 -62.95
CA LEU A 344 15.75 5.31 -63.30
C LEU A 344 15.86 4.58 -64.65
N LEU A 345 14.96 3.62 -64.93
CA LEU A 345 14.94 2.89 -66.20
C LEU A 345 14.56 3.76 -67.41
N SER A 346 13.73 4.80 -67.21
CA SER A 346 13.27 5.67 -68.31
C SER A 346 14.08 6.95 -68.49
N GLY A 347 14.78 7.41 -67.44
CA GLY A 347 15.48 8.70 -67.43
C GLY A 347 17.00 8.63 -67.49
N THR A 348 17.61 7.44 -67.41
CA THR A 348 19.07 7.27 -67.33
C THR A 348 19.55 6.02 -68.08
N ASP A 349 20.84 5.99 -68.46
CA ASP A 349 21.49 4.84 -69.11
C ASP A 349 22.19 3.91 -68.09
N PHE A 350 21.75 3.90 -66.83
CA PHE A 350 22.36 3.09 -65.78
C PHE A 350 22.18 1.59 -66.03
N SER A 351 23.19 0.80 -65.62
CA SER A 351 23.12 -0.66 -65.67
C SER A 351 22.07 -1.19 -64.69
N ILE A 352 21.52 -2.38 -64.96
CA ILE A 352 20.54 -3.03 -64.08
C ILE A 352 21.11 -3.25 -62.67
N GLN A 353 22.40 -3.59 -62.55
CA GLN A 353 23.06 -3.71 -61.25
C GLN A 353 23.07 -2.37 -60.48
N THR A 354 23.45 -1.28 -61.15
CA THR A 354 23.48 0.05 -60.53
C THR A 354 22.11 0.54 -60.11
N ILE A 355 21.06 0.23 -60.87
CA ILE A 355 19.67 0.61 -60.52
C ILE A 355 19.18 -0.18 -59.30
N ALA A 356 19.51 -1.47 -59.20
CA ALA A 356 19.17 -2.31 -58.06
C ALA A 356 19.81 -1.79 -56.76
N GLU A 357 21.09 -1.40 -56.81
CA GLU A 357 21.79 -0.79 -55.68
C GLU A 357 21.21 0.57 -55.28
N LEU A 358 20.91 1.46 -56.25
CA LEU A 358 20.38 2.80 -55.98
C LEU A 358 18.95 2.79 -55.43
N ALA A 359 18.14 1.80 -55.80
CA ALA A 359 16.76 1.67 -55.35
C ALA A 359 16.59 0.73 -54.15
N ASP A 360 17.69 0.13 -53.64
CA ASP A 360 17.70 -0.84 -52.54
C ASP A 360 16.72 -2.01 -52.78
N VAL A 361 16.84 -2.63 -53.94
CA VAL A 361 15.99 -3.75 -54.41
C VAL A 361 16.83 -4.83 -55.09
N SER A 362 16.26 -6.02 -55.29
CA SER A 362 16.95 -7.11 -56.01
C SER A 362 17.04 -6.83 -57.53
N ILE A 363 18.07 -7.41 -58.16
CA ILE A 363 18.24 -7.37 -59.63
C ILE A 363 17.02 -7.94 -60.34
N ASP A 364 16.46 -9.05 -59.83
CA ASP A 364 15.27 -9.70 -60.38
C ASP A 364 14.05 -8.78 -60.38
N PHE A 365 13.86 -7.97 -59.32
CA PHE A 365 12.78 -7.00 -59.22
C PHE A 365 12.90 -5.87 -60.27
N VAL A 366 14.13 -5.43 -60.58
CA VAL A 366 14.40 -4.45 -61.64
C VAL A 366 14.11 -5.05 -63.03
N ILE A 367 14.50 -6.31 -63.26
CA ILE A 367 14.21 -7.03 -64.52
C ILE A 367 12.70 -7.18 -64.72
N GLU A 368 11.96 -7.54 -63.68
CA GLU A 368 10.50 -7.67 -63.72
C GLU A 368 9.81 -6.35 -64.10
N ILE A 369 10.25 -5.23 -63.51
CA ILE A 369 9.73 -3.90 -63.85
C ILE A 369 10.11 -3.50 -65.29
N LYS A 370 11.33 -3.83 -65.73
CA LYS A 370 11.79 -3.55 -67.09
C LYS A 370 10.96 -4.31 -68.14
N ASN A 371 10.67 -5.58 -67.89
CA ASN A 371 9.83 -6.40 -68.77
C ASN A 371 8.40 -5.87 -68.87
N THR A 372 7.84 -5.34 -67.78
CA THR A 372 6.51 -4.70 -67.78
C THR A 372 6.46 -3.31 -68.43
N LEU A 373 7.60 -2.71 -68.77
CA LEU A 373 7.67 -1.47 -69.55
C LEU A 373 7.91 -1.72 -71.05
N GLN A 374 8.38 -2.92 -71.42
CA GLN A 374 8.73 -3.31 -72.80
C GLN A 374 7.67 -4.18 -73.48
N GLY A 375 6.69 -4.70 -72.73
CA GLY A 375 5.46 -5.29 -73.25
C GLY A 375 4.30 -4.33 -73.08
#